data_AF-A0A2G6DC25-F1
#
_entry.id   AF-A0A2G6DC25-F1
#
_cell.length_a   1.000
_cell.length_b   1.000
_cell.length_c   1.000
_cell.angle_alpha   90.00
_cell.angle_beta   90.00
_cell.angle_gamma   90.00
#
_symmetry.space_group_name_H-M   'P 1'
#
loop_
_entity.id
_entity.type
_entity.pdbx_description
1 polymer ?
#
loop_
_entity_poly.entity_id
_entity_poly.type
_entity_poly.pdbx_seq_one_letter_code
_entity_poly.pdbx_strand_id
1 'polypeptide(L)'
;MKFKQKGGAVSYKVSTKSGRTYHASKIDHKAGFLEMHCWDGEHRVPAGEITYIKSTEVDELIEIVLPVFVFSFVFFLVIFVLT
;
A
#
# COMPACT_ATOMS: atom_id res chain seq x y z
N MET A 1 11.94 7.94 14.49
CA MET A 1 11.42 6.57 14.27
C MET A 1 11.70 6.17 12.83
N LYS A 2 12.54 5.14 12.59
CA LYS A 2 12.81 4.60 11.24
C LYS A 2 11.90 3.39 11.04
N PHE A 3 10.89 3.51 10.18
CA PHE A 3 10.12 2.35 9.74
C PHE A 3 10.93 1.61 8.67
N LYS A 4 11.67 0.58 9.07
CA LYS A 4 12.22 -0.41 8.12
C LYS A 4 11.09 -1.35 7.71
N GLN A 5 10.49 -1.12 6.54
CA GLN A 5 9.65 -2.14 5.90
C GLN A 5 10.53 -3.25 5.32
N LYS A 6 10.28 -4.49 5.80
CA LYS A 6 10.94 -5.73 5.38
C LYS A 6 10.64 -6.01 3.91
N GLY A 7 11.65 -6.48 3.17
CA GLY A 7 11.56 -6.83 1.75
C GLY A 7 10.71 -8.07 1.47
N GLY A 8 9.39 -7.88 1.43
CA GLY A 8 8.53 -8.46 0.39
C GLY A 8 8.55 -7.53 -0.83
N ALA A 9 8.13 -7.99 -1.99
CA ALA A 9 8.12 -7.20 -3.22
C ALA A 9 7.01 -6.13 -3.20
N VAL A 10 7.06 -5.21 -2.24
CA VAL A 10 6.06 -4.15 -2.09
C VAL A 10 6.27 -3.13 -3.20
N SER A 11 5.34 -3.10 -4.17
CA SER A 11 5.28 -2.03 -5.16
C SER A 11 4.43 -0.88 -4.62
N TYR A 12 4.94 0.33 -4.75
CA TYR A 12 4.27 1.57 -4.35
C TYR A 12 4.01 2.42 -5.57
N LYS A 13 2.80 2.95 -5.67
CA LYS A 13 2.40 3.94 -6.65
C LYS A 13 2.34 5.31 -5.99
N VAL A 14 3.22 6.23 -6.40
CA VAL A 14 3.30 7.58 -5.86
C VAL A 14 2.78 8.57 -6.90
N SER A 15 1.73 9.32 -6.55
CA SER A 15 1.16 10.35 -7.42
C SER A 15 1.52 11.73 -6.91
N THR A 16 2.06 12.58 -7.78
CA THR A 16 2.42 13.97 -7.47
C THR A 16 1.34 14.96 -7.91
N LYS A 17 1.36 16.16 -7.33
CA LYS A 17 0.50 17.30 -7.72
C LYS A 17 0.75 17.74 -9.17
N SER A 18 1.96 17.52 -9.67
CA SER A 18 2.34 17.75 -11.07
C SER A 18 1.72 16.72 -12.05
N GLY A 19 0.95 15.75 -11.56
CA GLY A 19 0.30 14.72 -12.37
C GLY A 19 1.21 13.55 -12.75
N ARG A 20 2.43 13.49 -12.19
CA ARG A 20 3.36 12.39 -12.45
C ARG A 20 3.06 11.22 -11.52
N THR A 21 3.24 10.02 -12.05
CA THR A 21 3.07 8.78 -11.31
C THR A 21 4.38 8.02 -11.32
N TYR A 22 4.90 7.69 -10.13
CA TYR A 22 6.12 6.91 -9.96
C TYR A 22 5.77 5.53 -9.40
N HIS A 23 6.45 4.51 -9.93
CA HIS A 23 6.35 3.13 -9.46
C HIS A 23 7.66 2.78 -8.73
N ALA A 24 7.60 2.71 -7.41
CA ALA A 24 8.75 2.47 -6.56
C ALA A 24 8.65 1.10 -5.89
N SER A 25 9.76 0.36 -5.83
CA SER A 25 9.86 -0.88 -5.04
C SER A 25 10.14 -0.60 -3.57
N LYS A 26 10.60 0.60 -3.24
CA LYS A 26 10.85 1.03 -1.87
C LYS A 26 10.71 2.53 -1.74
N ILE A 27 10.17 2.95 -0.61
CA ILE A 27 10.01 4.35 -0.23
C ILE A 27 10.69 4.59 1.13
N ASP A 28 11.51 5.63 1.21
CA ASP A 28 12.12 6.13 2.45
C ASP A 28 11.67 7.58 2.70
N HIS A 29 10.99 7.80 3.82
CA HIS A 29 10.55 9.12 4.24
C HIS A 29 11.70 9.86 4.95
N LYS A 30 12.15 10.96 4.35
CA LYS A 30 13.10 11.90 4.96
C LYS A 30 12.43 13.25 5.21
N ALA A 31 13.00 14.06 6.09
CA ALA A 31 12.50 15.40 6.33
C ALA A 31 12.67 16.26 5.07
N GLY A 32 11.56 16.74 4.50
CA GLY A 32 11.53 17.60 3.32
C GLY A 32 11.35 16.89 1.97
N PHE A 33 11.71 15.60 1.86
CA PHE A 33 11.57 14.85 0.62
C PHE A 33 11.33 13.35 0.85
N LEU A 34 10.69 12.74 -0.12
CA LEU A 34 10.53 11.31 -0.25
C LEU A 34 11.61 10.78 -1.17
N GLU A 35 12.33 9.75 -0.72
CA GLU A 35 13.27 9.01 -1.54
C GLU A 35 12.59 7.72 -2.01
N MET A 36 12.58 7.52 -3.32
CA MET A 36 11.90 6.42 -4.00
C MET A 36 12.94 5.63 -4.76
N HIS A 37 13.01 4.32 -4.52
CA HIS A 37 13.78 3.42 -5.38
C HIS A 37 12.86 2.87 -6.46
N CYS A 38 13.02 3.37 -7.67
CA CYS A 38 12.37 2.86 -8.87
C CYS A 38 13.32 1.88 -9.59
N TRP A 39 12.79 1.08 -10.53
CA TRP A 39 13.65 0.24 -11.39
C TRP A 39 14.60 1.06 -12.26
N ASP A 40 14.23 2.30 -12.59
CA ASP A 40 15.04 3.24 -13.38
C ASP A 40 16.08 4.01 -12.52
N GLY A 41 16.09 3.78 -11.20
CA GLY A 41 17.02 4.41 -10.27
C GLY A 41 16.36 5.10 -9.08
N GLU A 42 17.16 5.88 -8.35
CA GLU A 42 16.71 6.62 -7.18
C GLU A 42 16.11 7.97 -7.57
N HIS A 43 14.85 8.20 -7.18
CA HIS A 43 14.16 9.48 -7.36
C HIS A 43 13.88 10.14 -6.03
N ARG A 44 14.10 11.46 -5.98
CA ARG A 44 13.77 12.29 -4.83
C ARG A 44 12.68 13.27 -5.21
N VAL A 45 11.56 13.21 -4.50
CA VAL A 45 10.42 14.11 -4.72
C VAL A 45 10.14 14.87 -3.42
N PRO A 46 10.00 16.21 -3.47
CA PRO A 46 9.70 16.98 -2.27
C PRO A 46 8.37 16.55 -1.66
N ALA A 47 8.32 16.41 -0.33
CA ALA A 47 7.16 15.83 0.35
C ALA A 47 5.87 16.64 0.12
N GLY A 48 5.99 17.96 -0.09
CA GLY A 48 4.87 18.84 -0.40
C GLY A 48 4.28 18.69 -1.81
N GLU A 49 4.99 18.03 -2.72
CA GLU A 49 4.53 17.73 -4.08
C GLU A 49 3.77 16.40 -4.15
N ILE A 50 3.85 15.58 -3.12
CA ILE A 50 3.22 14.26 -3.11
C ILE A 50 1.77 14.41 -2.68
N THR A 51 0.87 13.84 -3.49
CA THR A 51 -0.57 13.86 -3.22
C THR A 51 -1.00 12.57 -2.55
N TYR A 52 -0.54 11.42 -3.07
CA TYR A 52 -0.95 10.10 -2.60
C TYR A 52 0.17 9.07 -2.78
N ILE A 53 0.25 8.14 -1.83
CA ILE A 53 1.10 6.96 -1.89
C ILE A 53 0.18 5.75 -1.69
N LYS A 54 0.06 4.89 -2.71
CA LYS A 54 -0.74 3.66 -2.65
C LYS A 54 0.19 2.44 -2.67
N SER A 55 0.07 1.56 -1.67
CA SER A 55 0.77 0.27 -1.62
C SER A 55 -0.07 -0.79 -2.34
N THR A 56 0.50 -1.50 -3.31
CA THR A 56 -0.27 -2.40 -4.16
C THR A 56 -0.65 -3.73 -3.46
N GLU A 57 0.19 -4.27 -2.58
CA GLU A 57 -0.07 -5.58 -1.92
C GLU A 57 -1.23 -5.57 -0.92
N VAL A 58 -1.44 -4.45 -0.21
CA VAL A 58 -2.41 -4.41 0.90
C VAL A 58 -3.85 -4.34 0.37
N ASP A 59 -4.07 -3.68 -0.77
CA ASP A 59 -5.38 -3.62 -1.42
C ASP A 59 -5.83 -5.01 -1.88
N GLU A 60 -4.96 -5.78 -2.53
CA GLU A 60 -5.30 -7.11 -3.07
C GLU A 60 -5.67 -8.11 -1.97
N LEU A 61 -4.92 -8.12 -0.85
CA LEU A 61 -5.23 -8.98 0.28
C LEU A 61 -6.57 -8.60 0.94
N ILE A 62 -6.86 -7.31 1.08
CA ILE A 62 -8.12 -6.85 1.68
C ILE A 62 -9.31 -7.21 0.77
N GLU A 63 -9.16 -7.04 -0.54
CA GLU A 63 -10.22 -7.34 -1.51
C GLU A 63 -10.63 -8.82 -1.51
N ILE A 64 -9.69 -9.73 -1.23
CA ILE A 64 -9.97 -11.18 -1.13
C ILE A 64 -10.39 -11.59 0.29
N VAL A 65 -9.71 -11.10 1.32
CA VAL A 65 -9.94 -11.56 2.70
C VAL A 65 -11.28 -11.08 3.24
N LEU A 66 -11.69 -9.84 2.92
CA LEU A 66 -12.90 -9.24 3.47
C LEU A 66 -14.19 -9.97 3.04
N PRO A 67 -14.45 -10.28 1.75
CA PRO A 67 -15.63 -11.03 1.35
C PRO A 67 -15.64 -12.45 1.88
N VAL A 68 -14.48 -13.13 1.92
CA VAL A 68 -14.36 -14.49 2.48
C VAL A 68 -14.66 -14.50 3.98
N PHE A 69 -14.17 -13.50 4.71
CA PHE A 69 -14.44 -13.35 6.14
C PHE A 69 -15.92 -13.08 6.41
N VAL A 70 -16.54 -12.16 5.66
CA VAL A 70 -17.98 -11.86 5.79
C VAL A 70 -18.83 -13.10 5.46
N PHE A 71 -18.50 -13.82 4.39
CA PHE A 71 -19.21 -15.04 4.01
C PHE A 71 -19.12 -16.11 5.10
N SER A 72 -17.91 -16.35 5.60
CA SER A 72 -17.67 -17.29 6.71
C SER A 72 -18.45 -16.88 7.96
N PHE A 73 -18.40 -15.61 8.35
CA PHE A 73 -19.09 -15.09 9.52
C PHE A 73 -20.62 -15.26 9.42
N VAL A 74 -21.22 -14.92 8.28
CA VAL A 74 -22.65 -15.13 8.04
C VAL A 74 -23.00 -16.61 8.08
N PHE A 75 -22.18 -17.47 7.46
CA PHE A 75 -22.39 -18.92 7.48
C PHE A 75 -22.38 -19.50 8.90
N PHE A 76 -21.42 -19.08 9.74
CA PHE A 76 -21.36 -19.47 11.15
C PHE A 76 -22.57 -18.97 11.95
N LEU A 77 -23.02 -17.73 11.72
CA LEU A 77 -24.23 -17.21 12.36
C LEU A 77 -25.48 -18.02 11.99
N VAL A 78 -25.62 -18.39 10.72
CA VAL A 78 -26.77 -19.19 10.24
C VAL A 78 -26.79 -20.57 10.91
N ILE A 79 -25.64 -21.26 10.96
CA ILE A 79 -25.52 -22.56 11.63
C ILE A 79 -25.85 -22.43 13.12
N PHE A 80 -25.30 -21.41 13.78
CA PHE A 80 -25.53 -21.20 15.21
C PHE A 80 -27.01 -20.93 15.55
N VAL A 81 -27.75 -20.24 14.68
CA VAL A 81 -29.19 -19.99 14.87
C VAL A 81 -30.04 -21.24 14.58
N LEU A 82 -29.59 -22.11 13.66
CA LEU A 82 -30.30 -23.35 13.29
C LEU A 82 -30.05 -24.52 14.25
N THR A 83 -29.04 -24.41 15.11
CA THR A 83 -28.66 -25.43 16.11
C THR A 83 -29.30 -25.10 17.46
#